data_AF-A0A7W2ARE8-F1
#
_entry.id   AF-A0A7W2ARE8-F1
#
_cell.length_a   1.000
_cell.length_b   1.000
_cell.length_c   1.000
_cell.angle_alpha   90.00
_cell.angle_beta   90.00
_cell.angle_gamma   90.00
#
_symmetry.space_group_name_H-M   'P 1'
#
loop_
_entity.id
_entity.type
_entity.pdbx_description
1 polymer ?
#
loop_
_entity_poly.entity_id
_entity_poly.type
_entity_poly.pdbx_seq_one_letter_code
_entity_poly.pdbx_strand_id
1 'polypeptide(L)'
;MLRSDNETAGDLDVETKDEIIEVKRSMRSIGDKLDQFDKYIDSNNKEFMNPYNKKVILYIDKPLKKLHPSDQKRLDIIKGKGVTIVNSLEELEEVLK
;
A
#
# COMPACT_ATOMS: atom_id res chain seq x y z
N MET A 1 12.44 -8.04 -2.62
CA MET A 1 13.66 -7.25 -2.26
C MET A 1 14.39 -7.94 -1.11
N LEU A 2 15.71 -7.86 -1.06
CA LEU A 2 16.50 -8.33 0.09
C LEU A 2 16.70 -7.18 1.08
N ARG A 3 16.60 -7.47 2.37
CA ARG A 3 17.04 -6.58 3.45
C ARG A 3 18.56 -6.42 3.41
N SER A 4 19.06 -5.43 4.14
CA SER A 4 20.49 -5.22 4.37
C SER A 4 21.21 -6.38 5.05
N ASP A 5 20.47 -7.34 5.64
CA ASP A 5 20.98 -8.59 6.23
C ASP A 5 20.85 -9.81 5.30
N ASN A 6 20.51 -9.60 4.01
CA ASN A 6 20.33 -10.65 3.00
C ASN A 6 19.11 -11.58 3.23
N GLU A 7 18.21 -11.26 4.16
CA GLU A 7 16.91 -11.93 4.27
C GLU A 7 15.85 -11.30 3.36
N THR A 8 14.86 -12.09 2.92
CA THR A 8 13.76 -11.58 2.10
C THR A 8 12.90 -10.61 2.93
N ALA A 9 12.88 -9.33 2.53
CA ALA A 9 12.10 -8.30 3.22
C ALA A 9 10.58 -8.51 3.06
N GLY A 10 10.21 -9.16 1.97
CA GLY A 10 8.87 -9.38 1.46
C GLY A 10 8.83 -9.25 -0.06
N ASP A 11 7.65 -9.51 -0.61
CA ASP A 11 7.34 -9.27 -2.02
C ASP A 11 6.68 -7.90 -2.18
N LEU A 12 6.98 -7.24 -3.30
CA LEU A 12 6.24 -6.07 -3.77
C LEU A 12 5.37 -6.56 -4.93
N ASP A 13 4.09 -6.21 -4.94
CA ASP A 13 3.20 -6.60 -6.04
C ASP A 13 3.65 -5.91 -7.35
N VAL A 14 3.84 -4.58 -7.31
CA VAL A 14 4.36 -3.79 -8.44
C VAL A 14 5.29 -2.70 -7.91
N GLU A 15 6.41 -2.51 -8.61
CA GLU A 15 7.36 -1.42 -8.37
C GLU A 15 7.65 -0.73 -9.70
N THR A 16 7.52 0.59 -9.73
CA THR A 16 7.91 1.43 -10.87
C THR A 16 9.17 2.22 -10.50
N LYS A 17 9.56 3.19 -11.33
CA LYS A 17 10.62 4.14 -10.97
C LYS A 17 10.25 4.98 -9.74
N ASP A 18 8.99 5.42 -9.64
CA ASP A 18 8.57 6.46 -8.70
C ASP A 18 7.52 5.97 -7.68
N GLU A 19 6.98 4.76 -7.87
CA GLU A 19 5.89 4.19 -7.07
C GLU A 19 6.16 2.76 -6.59
N ILE A 20 5.55 2.42 -5.45
CA ILE A 20 5.29 1.06 -4.99
C ILE A 20 3.77 0.90 -4.95
N ILE A 21 3.24 -0.13 -5.60
CA ILE A 21 1.79 -0.36 -5.68
C ILE A 21 1.48 -1.71 -5.03
N GLU A 22 0.69 -1.68 -3.97
CA GLU A 22 0.12 -2.86 -3.33
C GLU A 22 -1.29 -3.09 -3.90
N VAL A 23 -1.56 -4.30 -4.38
CA VAL A 23 -2.80 -4.65 -5.09
C VAL A 23 -3.67 -5.53 -4.20
N LYS A 24 -4.87 -5.07 -3.87
CA LYS A 24 -5.86 -5.85 -3.12
C LYS A 24 -7.14 -6.01 -3.90
N ARG A 25 -7.67 -7.23 -3.89
CA ARG A 25 -8.98 -7.50 -4.51
C ARG A 25 -10.12 -6.77 -3.80
N SER A 26 -10.05 -6.61 -2.47
CA SER A 26 -11.12 -5.97 -1.70
C SER A 26 -10.67 -5.56 -0.29
N MET A 27 -11.53 -4.82 0.43
CA MET A 27 -11.33 -4.47 1.84
C MET A 27 -11.07 -5.66 2.75
N ARG A 28 -11.65 -6.83 2.47
CA ARG A 28 -11.42 -8.04 3.27
C ARG A 28 -9.95 -8.46 3.25
N SER A 29 -9.26 -8.24 2.13
CA SER A 29 -7.84 -8.58 1.97
C SER A 29 -6.89 -7.60 2.67
N ILE A 30 -7.39 -6.46 3.15
CA ILE A 30 -6.62 -5.45 3.91
C ILE A 30 -6.63 -5.77 5.41
N GLY A 31 -7.69 -6.43 5.90
CA GLY A 31 -8.00 -6.57 7.33
C GLY A 31 -6.84 -6.93 8.25
N ASP A 32 -6.02 -7.92 7.86
CA ASP A 32 -4.93 -8.44 8.69
C ASP A 32 -3.55 -7.86 8.30
N LYS A 33 -3.50 -6.89 7.39
CA LYS A 33 -2.27 -6.44 6.71
C LYS A 33 -2.05 -4.93 6.78
N LEU A 34 -2.68 -4.22 7.73
CA LEU A 34 -2.44 -2.78 7.92
C LEU A 34 -0.96 -2.48 8.20
N ASP A 35 -0.31 -3.35 8.97
CA ASP A 35 1.11 -3.22 9.32
C ASP A 35 2.04 -3.47 8.12
N GLN A 36 1.53 -4.04 7.02
CA GLN A 36 2.29 -4.17 5.77
C GLN A 36 2.69 -2.80 5.23
N PHE A 37 1.82 -1.78 5.39
CA PHE A 37 2.14 -0.43 4.93
C PHE A 37 3.25 0.23 5.75
N ASP A 38 3.46 -0.20 6.99
CA ASP A 38 4.58 0.32 7.79
C ASP A 38 5.93 -0.11 7.21
N LYS A 39 5.98 -1.25 6.50
CA LYS A 39 7.17 -1.65 5.74
C LYS A 39 7.49 -0.71 4.57
N TYR A 40 6.51 0.03 4.07
CA TYR A 40 6.72 0.94 2.93
C TYR A 40 6.86 2.40 3.35
N ILE A 41 6.44 2.74 4.57
CA ILE A 41 6.34 4.13 5.05
C ILE A 41 7.34 4.43 6.17
N ASP A 42 7.52 3.51 7.14
CA ASP A 42 8.37 3.77 8.30
C ASP A 42 9.80 3.29 8.08
N SER A 43 10.73 4.22 7.88
CA SER A 43 12.15 3.92 7.69
C SER A 43 12.81 3.28 8.92
N ASN A 44 12.17 3.35 10.10
CA ASN A 44 12.65 2.67 11.31
C ASN A 44 12.12 1.24 11.43
N ASN A 45 11.19 0.83 10.56
CA ASN A 45 10.72 -0.53 10.52
C ASN A 45 11.88 -1.46 10.10
N LYS A 46 12.13 -2.51 10.87
CA LYS A 46 13.18 -3.50 10.55
C LYS A 46 12.97 -4.18 9.21
N GLU A 47 11.72 -4.21 8.76
CA GLU A 47 11.29 -4.76 7.49
C GLU A 47 11.05 -3.66 6.44
N PHE A 48 11.65 -2.47 6.58
CA PHE A 48 11.48 -1.37 5.64
C PHE A 48 11.96 -1.71 4.22
N MET A 49 11.14 -1.37 3.22
CA MET A 49 11.28 -1.76 1.82
C MET A 49 11.22 -0.58 0.84
N ASN A 50 11.20 0.67 1.33
CA ASN A 50 11.10 1.85 0.47
C ASN A 50 12.27 2.84 0.65
N PRO A 51 13.53 2.41 0.45
CA PRO A 51 14.72 3.23 0.70
C PRO A 51 14.83 4.48 -0.19
N TYR A 52 14.12 4.47 -1.33
CA TYR A 52 14.10 5.58 -2.28
C TYR A 52 12.94 6.54 -2.06
N ASN A 53 12.15 6.35 -1.00
CA ASN A 53 11.00 7.18 -0.67
C ASN A 53 10.01 7.32 -1.84
N LYS A 54 9.75 6.21 -2.55
CA LYS A 54 8.76 6.11 -3.61
C LYS A 54 7.36 6.35 -3.04
N LYS A 55 6.46 6.85 -3.89
CA LYS A 55 5.06 7.02 -3.52
C LYS A 55 4.41 5.65 -3.33
N VAL A 56 3.73 5.44 -2.20
CA VAL A 56 3.03 4.19 -1.92
C VAL A 56 1.57 4.33 -2.33
N ILE A 57 1.11 3.40 -3.18
CA ILE A 57 -0.26 3.34 -3.68
C ILE A 57 -0.88 2.01 -3.25
N LEU A 58 -2.09 2.08 -2.71
CA LEU A 58 -2.95 0.93 -2.51
C LEU A 58 -4.04 0.95 -3.59
N TYR A 59 -3.99 -0.04 -4.49
CA TYR A 59 -5.05 -0.28 -5.46
C TYR A 59 -6.05 -1.30 -4.91
N ILE A 60 -7.34 -0.95 -4.91
CA ILE A 60 -8.43 -1.83 -4.49
C ILE A 60 -9.39 -2.08 -5.65
N ASP A 61 -9.35 -3.30 -6.20
CA ASP A 61 -10.09 -3.65 -7.41
C ASP A 61 -11.62 -3.55 -7.25
N LYS A 62 -12.14 -3.94 -6.07
CA LYS A 62 -13.58 -3.88 -5.83
C LYS A 62 -14.05 -2.47 -5.46
N PRO A 63 -15.22 -2.04 -5.96
CA PRO A 63 -15.81 -0.75 -5.62
C PRO A 63 -15.94 -0.51 -4.13
N LEU A 64 -15.51 0.68 -3.69
CA LEU A 64 -15.61 1.15 -2.30
C LEU A 64 -16.98 1.80 -2.02
N LYS A 65 -18.07 1.13 -2.39
CA LYS A 65 -19.45 1.64 -2.20
C LYS A 65 -20.07 1.07 -0.92
N LYS A 66 -20.75 1.91 -0.14
CA LYS A 66 -21.46 1.53 1.11
C LYS A 66 -20.56 0.76 2.10
N LEU A 67 -19.36 1.28 2.34
CA LEU A 67 -18.41 0.67 3.26
C LEU A 67 -19.00 0.58 4.67
N HIS A 68 -18.68 -0.51 5.37
CA HIS A 68 -18.95 -0.60 6.80
C HIS A 68 -18.07 0.44 7.53
N PRO A 69 -18.52 1.06 8.64
CA PRO A 69 -17.73 2.06 9.37
C PRO A 69 -16.33 1.57 9.78
N SER A 70 -16.16 0.28 10.06
CA SER A 70 -14.84 -0.30 10.34
C SER A 70 -13.90 -0.26 9.14
N ASP A 71 -14.42 -0.48 7.93
CA ASP A 71 -13.64 -0.46 6.70
C ASP A 71 -13.27 0.97 6.32
N GLN A 72 -14.18 1.92 6.51
CA GLN A 72 -13.86 3.34 6.36
C GLN A 72 -12.74 3.76 7.31
N LYS A 73 -12.83 3.40 8.59
CA LYS A 73 -11.79 3.70 9.59
C LYS A 73 -10.42 3.12 9.19
N ARG A 74 -10.39 1.92 8.60
CA ARG A 74 -9.14 1.32 8.09
C ARG A 74 -8.56 2.11 6.93
N LEU A 75 -9.38 2.53 5.97
CA LEU A 75 -8.94 3.38 4.86
C LEU A 75 -8.39 4.71 5.38
N ASP A 76 -9.04 5.31 6.37
CA ASP A 76 -8.60 6.58 6.96
C ASP A 76 -7.25 6.43 7.67
N ILE A 77 -7.00 5.31 8.36
CA ILE A 77 -5.70 4.99 8.96
C ILE A 77 -4.62 4.87 7.87
N ILE A 78 -4.90 4.12 6.80
CA ILE A 78 -3.96 3.92 5.69
C ILE A 78 -3.64 5.26 5.01
N LYS A 79 -4.66 6.06 4.69
CA LYS A 79 -4.49 7.41 4.14
C LYS A 79 -3.69 8.31 5.08
N GLY A 80 -3.94 8.23 6.38
CA GLY A 80 -3.22 8.98 7.41
C GLY A 80 -1.71 8.69 7.47
N LYS A 81 -1.27 7.52 6.98
CA LYS A 81 0.16 7.17 6.83
C LYS A 81 0.79 7.76 5.56
N GLY A 82 0.03 8.47 4.73
CA GLY A 82 0.51 9.02 3.46
C GLY A 82 0.38 8.08 2.26
N VAL A 83 -0.34 6.96 2.41
CA VAL A 83 -0.63 6.03 1.30
C VAL A 83 -1.75 6.60 0.43
N THR A 84 -1.52 6.65 -0.88
CA THR A 84 -2.56 7.00 -1.85
C THR A 84 -3.45 5.78 -2.09
N ILE A 85 -4.78 5.93 -2.00
CA ILE A 85 -5.72 4.82 -2.24
C ILE A 85 -6.50 5.11 -3.51
N VAL A 86 -6.51 4.17 -4.44
CA VAL A 86 -7.29 4.22 -5.69
C VAL A 86 -8.14 2.97 -5.83
N ASN A 87 -9.30 3.07 -6.49
CA ASN A 87 -10.21 1.94 -6.68
C ASN A 87 -10.51 1.60 -8.16
N SER A 88 -9.92 2.30 -9.12
CA SER A 88 -10.03 1.95 -10.53
C SER A 88 -8.72 2.14 -11.28
N LEU A 89 -8.63 1.56 -12.47
CA LEU A 89 -7.45 1.75 -13.32
C LEU A 89 -7.35 3.18 -13.81
N GLU A 90 -8.48 3.87 -14.05
CA GLU A 90 -8.48 5.28 -14.41
C GLU A 90 -7.92 6.14 -13.28
N GLU A 91 -8.36 5.92 -12.03
CA GLU A 91 -7.78 6.61 -10.86
C GLU A 91 -6.29 6.27 -10.68
N LEU A 92 -5.89 5.03 -10.98
CA LEU A 92 -4.49 4.63 -10.92
C LEU A 92 -3.67 5.41 -11.98
N GLU A 93 -4.12 5.45 -13.23
CA GLU A 93 -3.48 6.20 -14.31
C GLU A 93 -3.33 7.69 -13.98
N GLU A 94 -4.32 8.30 -13.34
CA GLU A 94 -4.26 9.71 -12.90
C GLU A 94 -3.20 9.98 -11.83
N VAL A 95 -2.86 8.98 -11.01
CA VAL A 95 -1.91 9.16 -9.89
C VAL A 95 -0.51 8.67 -10.19
N LEU A 96 -0.32 7.91 -11.27
CA LEU A 96 0.98 7.53 -11.81
C LEU A 96 1.60 8.74 -12.55
N LYS A 97 2.94 8.83 -12.56
CA LYS A 97 3.68 9.91 -13.21
C LYS A 97 4.53 9.43 -14.40
#